data_AF-A0AAU7JW68-F1
#
_entry.id   AF-A0AAU7JW68-F1
#
_cell.length_a   1.000
_cell.length_b   1.000
_cell.length_c   1.000
_cell.angle_alpha   90.00
_cell.angle_beta   90.00
_cell.angle_gamma   90.00
#
_symmetry.space_group_name_H-M   'P 1'
#
loop_
_entity.id
_entity.type
_entity.pdbx_description
1 polymer ?
#
loop_
_entity_poly.entity_id
_entity_poly.type
_entity_poly.pdbx_seq_one_letter_code
_entity_poly.pdbx_strand_id
1 'polypeptide(L)'
;MSLFTERPALRWAAPVGAAALVAAVALVAGRSASAVPSLPPRTPAQLLADVQQARPAGLSGTVVQTSKLGLPELPGVNGFGGGSSSSLSSTVTGTHTWRLWYAGPTRSRLALVGSLGESDVIRNGRDLWVWSSTDKSATHALVPDEVKHASAAPPALEPDNLPKTPQDAARLALAAVDPTTSVTTSGATSVAGRSAYDLLLRPKDADSLVSQVRISVDAQEHIPLRVQVYSTKAANPAFEVGFTAVSFAKPEASQFAFNPPPGTTVKQATLPTPGAGVATKAPQHSTSPRPTVVGRGWASVVVTKLPTQATSRSASSGQLARLLRTLPTVSGSWGRGHLLNGTLFSAVLTDDGRLAIGAVTPQRLYAALAAK
;
A
#
# COMPACT_ATOMS: atom_id res chain seq x y z
N MET A 1 50.09 -66.32 -1.60
CA MET A 1 48.73 -66.37 -1.03
C MET A 1 48.20 -64.94 -0.90
N SER A 2 48.04 -64.22 -2.01
CA SER A 2 46.76 -63.95 -2.69
C SER A 2 45.51 -64.02 -1.81
N LEU A 3 45.11 -62.87 -1.27
CA LEU A 3 43.74 -62.60 -0.78
C LEU A 3 43.01 -61.63 -1.72
N PHE A 4 43.43 -61.55 -2.99
CA PHE A 4 42.87 -60.64 -4.00
C PHE A 4 42.32 -61.37 -5.24
N THR A 5 41.95 -62.63 -5.09
CA THR A 5 41.23 -63.40 -6.10
C THR A 5 39.94 -63.91 -5.43
N GLU A 6 38.78 -63.73 -6.08
CA GLU A 6 37.45 -64.26 -5.71
C GLU A 6 36.37 -63.35 -5.08
N ARG A 7 36.33 -62.03 -5.34
CA ARG A 7 35.05 -61.27 -5.19
C ARG A 7 34.90 -60.16 -6.25
N PRO A 8 34.28 -60.43 -7.42
CA PRO A 8 34.05 -59.39 -8.44
C PRO A 8 32.99 -58.34 -8.02
N ALA A 9 32.24 -58.57 -6.94
CA ALA A 9 31.22 -57.65 -6.44
C ALA A 9 31.76 -56.47 -5.61
N LEU A 10 33.01 -56.50 -5.12
CA LEU A 10 33.57 -55.39 -4.31
C LEU A 10 34.13 -54.22 -5.13
N ARG A 11 34.14 -54.31 -6.46
CA ARG A 11 34.52 -53.19 -7.35
C ARG A 11 33.36 -52.22 -7.63
N TRP A 12 32.16 -52.50 -7.12
CA TRP A 12 30.99 -51.62 -7.21
C TRP A 12 30.63 -50.95 -5.87
N ALA A 13 31.49 -51.07 -4.85
CA ALA A 13 31.30 -50.40 -3.56
C ALA A 13 31.89 -48.96 -3.49
N ALA A 14 32.47 -48.46 -4.59
CA ALA A 14 33.00 -47.10 -4.67
C ALA A 14 31.95 -46.00 -4.96
N PRO A 15 30.81 -46.25 -5.64
CA PRO A 15 29.78 -45.22 -5.85
C PRO A 15 28.64 -45.21 -4.81
N VAL A 16 28.61 -46.12 -3.83
CA VAL A 16 27.52 -46.21 -2.83
C VAL A 16 27.89 -45.58 -1.48
N GLY A 17 29.18 -45.36 -1.20
CA GLY A 17 29.65 -44.67 0.01
C GLY A 17 29.36 -43.17 0.06
N ALA A 18 29.11 -42.52 -1.08
CA ALA A 18 28.82 -41.08 -1.14
C ALA A 18 27.33 -40.74 -0.93
N ALA A 19 26.42 -41.72 -1.05
CA ALA A 19 24.99 -41.50 -0.83
C ALA A 19 24.57 -41.69 0.65
N ALA A 20 25.34 -42.44 1.45
CA ALA A 20 25.01 -42.70 2.84
C ALA A 20 25.46 -41.59 3.82
N LEU A 21 26.42 -40.74 3.44
CA LEU A 21 26.85 -39.60 4.26
C LEU A 21 26.00 -38.33 4.06
N VAL A 22 25.24 -38.23 2.97
CA VAL A 22 24.25 -37.14 2.78
C VAL A 22 22.92 -37.45 3.50
N ALA A 23 22.63 -38.72 3.77
CA ALA A 23 21.44 -39.13 4.53
C ALA A 23 21.57 -38.95 6.05
N ALA A 24 22.79 -38.93 6.60
CA ALA A 24 23.02 -38.82 8.05
C ALA A 24 23.23 -37.37 8.55
N VAL A 25 23.55 -36.41 7.67
CA VAL A 25 23.64 -34.97 8.03
C VAL A 25 22.30 -34.23 7.86
N ALA A 26 21.33 -34.85 7.19
CA ALA A 26 20.01 -34.26 6.97
C ALA A 26 19.04 -34.35 8.18
N LEU A 27 19.47 -34.91 9.32
CA LEU A 27 18.63 -35.09 10.52
C LEU A 27 19.00 -34.20 11.72
N VAL A 28 19.95 -33.26 11.59
CA VAL A 28 20.26 -32.25 12.64
C VAL A 28 20.25 -30.80 12.12
N ALA A 29 19.99 -30.57 10.83
CA ALA A 29 19.57 -29.25 10.38
C ALA A 29 18.10 -29.10 10.74
N GLY A 30 17.83 -28.47 11.88
CA GLY A 30 16.51 -28.12 12.35
C GLY A 30 15.68 -27.52 11.22
N ARG A 31 14.87 -28.38 10.58
CA ARG A 31 13.60 -27.95 10.02
C ARG A 31 12.82 -27.47 11.23
N SER A 32 12.93 -26.18 11.50
CA SER A 32 11.78 -25.42 11.96
C SER A 32 10.74 -25.61 10.87
N ALA A 33 10.05 -26.75 10.89
CA ALA A 33 8.67 -26.81 10.48
C ALA A 33 8.05 -25.66 11.26
N SER A 34 7.90 -24.51 10.60
CA SER A 34 7.12 -23.43 11.16
C SER A 34 5.76 -24.07 11.31
N ALA A 35 5.47 -24.58 12.50
CA ALA A 35 4.16 -25.07 12.84
C ALA A 35 3.28 -23.87 12.55
N VAL A 36 2.47 -23.98 11.48
CA VAL A 36 1.47 -22.97 11.17
C VAL A 36 0.75 -22.76 12.50
N PRO A 37 0.81 -21.54 13.09
CA PRO A 37 0.31 -21.36 14.43
C PRO A 37 -1.12 -21.91 14.50
N SER A 38 -1.43 -22.79 15.44
CA SER A 38 -2.80 -23.28 15.59
C SER A 38 -3.61 -22.20 16.28
N LEU A 39 -4.04 -21.20 15.51
CA LEU A 39 -4.90 -20.14 16.01
C LEU A 39 -6.37 -20.60 16.00
N PRO A 40 -7.16 -20.28 17.03
CA PRO A 40 -8.60 -20.52 17.01
C PRO A 40 -9.26 -19.86 15.80
N PRO A 41 -10.25 -20.50 15.15
CA PRO A 41 -10.91 -19.90 14.00
C PRO A 41 -11.57 -18.57 14.40
N ARG A 42 -11.42 -17.56 13.54
CA ARG A 42 -12.03 -16.23 13.70
C ARG A 42 -12.84 -15.90 12.46
N THR A 43 -14.00 -15.27 12.66
CA THR A 43 -14.81 -14.72 11.56
C THR A 43 -14.28 -13.36 11.12
N PRO A 44 -14.57 -12.92 9.87
CA PRO A 44 -14.26 -11.56 9.43
C PRO A 44 -14.78 -10.46 10.36
N ALA A 45 -16.02 -10.61 10.86
CA ALA A 45 -16.65 -9.62 11.72
C ALA A 45 -15.93 -9.49 13.06
N GLN A 46 -15.48 -10.61 13.63
CA GLN A 46 -14.68 -10.60 14.87
C GLN A 46 -13.34 -9.91 14.66
N LEU A 47 -12.59 -10.24 13.59
CA LEU A 47 -11.31 -9.59 13.33
C LEU A 47 -11.46 -8.07 13.11
N LEU A 48 -12.49 -7.64 12.38
CA LEU A 48 -12.74 -6.21 12.18
C LEU A 48 -13.11 -5.50 13.49
N ALA A 49 -13.91 -6.14 14.35
CA ALA A 49 -14.22 -5.61 15.68
C ALA A 49 -12.97 -5.53 16.57
N ASP A 50 -12.12 -6.56 16.56
CA ASP A 50 -10.87 -6.62 17.31
C ASP A 50 -9.93 -5.47 16.86
N VAL A 51 -9.77 -5.25 15.56
CA VAL A 51 -8.97 -4.13 15.00
C VAL A 51 -9.52 -2.77 15.40
N GLN A 52 -10.85 -2.58 15.39
CA GLN A 52 -11.46 -1.32 15.80
C GLN A 52 -11.25 -1.00 17.28
N GLN A 53 -11.18 -2.03 18.11
CA GLN A 53 -10.97 -1.93 19.55
C GLN A 53 -9.50 -1.84 19.95
N ALA A 54 -8.57 -2.21 19.06
CA ALA A 54 -7.15 -2.17 19.33
C ALA A 54 -6.68 -0.77 19.73
N ARG A 55 -6.00 -0.67 20.89
CA ARG A 55 -5.44 0.58 21.43
C ARG A 55 -4.01 0.30 21.91
N PRO A 56 -3.03 0.22 21.00
CA PRO A 56 -1.67 -0.11 21.40
C PRO A 56 -1.09 1.05 22.22
N ALA A 57 -0.49 0.72 23.37
CA ALA A 57 0.18 1.70 24.22
C ALA A 57 1.40 2.34 23.52
N GLY A 58 2.02 1.57 22.62
CA GLY A 58 2.96 2.05 21.63
C GLY A 58 3.30 0.97 20.61
N LEU A 59 4.02 1.39 19.57
CA LEU A 59 4.45 0.52 18.49
C LEU A 59 5.74 1.09 17.91
N SER A 60 6.71 0.23 17.61
CA SER A 60 7.81 0.56 16.74
C SER A 60 8.11 -0.58 15.77
N GLY A 61 8.61 -0.27 14.59
CA GLY A 61 8.91 -1.30 13.63
C GLY A 61 9.48 -0.78 12.32
N THR A 62 9.90 -1.74 11.50
CA THR A 62 10.35 -1.51 10.13
C THR A 62 9.29 -2.06 9.19
N VAL A 63 8.82 -1.22 8.27
CA VAL A 63 7.82 -1.56 7.26
C VAL A 63 8.48 -1.48 5.89
N VAL A 64 8.29 -2.51 5.07
CA VAL A 64 8.70 -2.48 3.67
C VAL A 64 7.46 -2.39 2.80
N GLN A 65 7.46 -1.42 1.90
CA GLN A 65 6.49 -1.31 0.81
C GLN A 65 7.15 -1.76 -0.48
N THR A 66 6.48 -2.57 -1.28
CA THR A 66 6.90 -2.99 -2.62
C THR A 66 5.75 -2.80 -3.59
N SER A 67 6.02 -2.15 -4.72
CA SER A 67 5.03 -1.88 -5.77
C SER A 67 5.54 -2.38 -7.12
N LYS A 68 4.96 -3.49 -7.60
CA LYS A 68 5.26 -4.17 -8.87
C LYS A 68 4.09 -3.99 -9.85
N LEU A 69 3.86 -2.73 -10.23
CA LEU A 69 2.69 -2.34 -11.02
C LEU A 69 2.82 -2.59 -12.52
N GLY A 70 3.94 -3.18 -12.98
CA GLY A 70 4.15 -3.52 -14.40
C GLY A 70 4.18 -2.29 -15.30
N LEU A 71 4.54 -1.13 -14.74
CA LEU A 71 4.62 0.13 -15.48
C LEU A 71 5.96 0.19 -16.21
N PRO A 72 6.02 0.80 -17.42
CA PRO A 72 7.28 1.01 -18.12
C PRO A 72 8.28 1.74 -17.22
N GLU A 73 9.52 1.25 -17.16
CA GLU A 73 10.61 1.98 -16.53
C GLU A 73 10.88 3.23 -17.37
N LEU A 74 10.56 4.42 -16.88
CA LEU A 74 11.00 5.65 -17.53
C LEU A 74 12.25 6.17 -16.82
N PRO A 75 13.35 6.40 -17.55
CA PRO A 75 14.51 7.09 -17.01
C PRO A 75 14.11 8.47 -16.46
N GLY A 76 14.27 8.67 -15.15
CA GLY A 76 13.96 9.93 -14.47
C GLY A 76 12.52 10.08 -13.95
N VAL A 77 11.70 9.01 -13.89
CA VAL A 77 10.38 9.01 -13.23
C VAL A 77 10.38 8.13 -11.97
N ASN A 78 11.25 8.44 -11.01
CA ASN A 78 11.05 7.93 -9.66
C ASN A 78 9.89 8.73 -9.03
N GLY A 79 8.67 8.27 -9.28
CA GLY A 79 7.41 8.87 -8.84
C GLY A 79 7.01 10.16 -9.57
N PHE A 80 5.79 10.61 -9.32
CA PHE A 80 5.15 11.80 -9.92
C PHE A 80 5.78 13.15 -9.49
N GLY A 81 7.10 13.19 -9.33
CA GLY A 81 7.92 14.35 -9.05
C GLY A 81 9.35 13.85 -8.92
N GLY A 82 10.26 14.32 -9.78
CA GLY A 82 11.65 13.87 -9.88
C GLY A 82 12.51 14.19 -8.65
N GLY A 83 12.17 13.59 -7.52
CA GLY A 83 12.87 13.67 -6.25
C GLY A 83 13.65 12.39 -5.94
N SER A 84 14.57 12.50 -4.98
CA SER A 84 15.35 11.40 -4.41
C SER A 84 14.45 10.24 -3.93
N SER A 85 14.99 9.04 -3.76
CA SER A 85 14.29 7.89 -3.14
C SER A 85 13.85 8.16 -1.70
N SER A 86 14.34 9.25 -1.09
CA SER A 86 13.93 9.80 0.19
C SER A 86 12.78 10.82 0.09
N SER A 87 12.36 11.27 -1.09
CA SER A 87 11.26 12.24 -1.23
C SER A 87 9.89 11.57 -1.07
N LEU A 88 9.01 12.10 -0.21
CA LEU A 88 7.67 11.53 0.04
C LEU A 88 6.77 11.43 -1.22
N SER A 89 7.10 12.15 -2.29
CA SER A 89 6.43 12.08 -3.59
C SER A 89 6.84 10.89 -4.46
N SER A 90 7.97 10.22 -4.16
CA SER A 90 8.50 9.10 -4.95
C SER A 90 7.96 7.72 -4.54
N THR A 91 7.12 7.65 -3.50
CA THR A 91 6.59 6.42 -2.88
C THR A 91 5.62 5.61 -3.78
N VAL A 92 5.26 6.10 -4.96
CA VAL A 92 4.20 5.51 -5.80
C VAL A 92 4.63 4.19 -6.45
N THR A 93 5.92 3.97 -6.70
CA THR A 93 6.44 2.79 -7.42
C THR A 93 7.76 2.30 -6.85
N GLY A 94 8.05 1.00 -6.91
CA GLY A 94 9.31 0.43 -6.41
C GLY A 94 9.26 -0.01 -4.95
N THR A 95 10.41 -0.16 -4.33
CA THR A 95 10.56 -0.65 -2.95
C THR A 95 11.04 0.45 -2.02
N HIS A 96 10.34 0.63 -0.90
CA HIS A 96 10.64 1.66 0.09
C HIS A 96 10.64 1.06 1.49
N THR A 97 11.61 1.49 2.31
CA THR A 97 11.72 1.06 3.70
C THR A 97 11.33 2.23 4.60
N TRP A 98 10.40 1.96 5.51
CA TRP A 98 9.90 2.91 6.48
C TRP A 98 10.25 2.43 7.88
N ARG A 99 10.55 3.37 8.77
CA ARG A 99 10.61 3.11 10.21
C ARG A 99 9.50 3.90 10.89
N LEU A 100 8.75 3.21 11.73
CA LEU A 100 7.59 3.75 12.43
C LEU A 100 7.84 3.69 13.92
N TRP A 101 7.47 4.77 14.61
CA TRP A 101 7.34 4.83 16.06
C TRP A 101 6.02 5.51 16.39
N TYR A 102 5.30 4.96 17.35
CA TYR A 102 4.00 5.44 17.80
C TYR A 102 3.92 5.26 19.33
N ALA A 103 3.50 6.30 20.03
CA ALA A 103 3.30 6.29 21.48
C ALA A 103 2.04 7.08 21.87
N GLY A 104 0.96 6.88 21.11
CA GLY A 104 -0.32 7.57 21.29
C GLY A 104 -0.63 8.62 20.23
N PRO A 105 -1.82 9.26 20.28
CA PRO A 105 -2.34 10.11 19.21
C PRO A 105 -1.52 11.38 18.93
N THR A 106 -0.70 11.81 19.90
CA THR A 106 0.11 13.01 19.80
C THR A 106 1.61 12.73 19.64
N ARG A 107 2.04 11.46 19.63
CA ARG A 107 3.46 11.09 19.51
C ARG A 107 3.64 10.01 18.46
N SER A 108 4.17 10.42 17.31
CA SER A 108 4.44 9.52 16.19
C SER A 108 5.65 9.99 15.40
N ARG A 109 6.46 9.07 14.90
CA ARG A 109 7.52 9.35 13.94
C ARG A 109 7.44 8.34 12.82
N LEU A 110 7.52 8.83 11.59
CA LEU A 110 7.61 8.03 10.39
C LEU A 110 8.84 8.50 9.61
N ALA A 111 9.78 7.61 9.38
CA ALA A 111 11.01 7.88 8.64
C ALA A 111 11.03 7.03 7.36
N LEU A 112 11.18 7.69 6.21
CA LEU A 112 11.47 7.06 4.92
C LEU A 112 12.99 6.92 4.79
N VAL A 113 13.48 5.68 4.79
CA VAL A 113 14.90 5.38 4.66
C VAL A 113 15.21 5.07 3.20
N GLY A 114 15.93 5.97 2.55
CA GLY A 114 16.53 5.79 1.23
C GLY A 114 17.99 5.33 1.33
N SER A 115 18.59 4.98 0.20
CA SER A 115 20.00 4.56 0.13
C SER A 115 20.99 5.69 0.46
N LEU A 116 20.62 6.93 0.15
CA LEU A 116 21.48 8.11 0.29
C LEU A 116 20.82 9.24 1.08
N GLY A 117 19.72 8.97 1.76
CA GLY A 117 19.00 9.99 2.52
C GLY A 117 17.83 9.45 3.31
N GLU A 118 17.34 10.27 4.23
CA GLU A 118 16.22 10.01 5.12
C GLU A 118 15.25 11.20 5.06
N SER A 119 13.95 10.92 5.09
CA SER A 119 12.93 11.94 5.29
C SER A 119 11.99 11.54 6.41
N ASP A 120 11.75 12.48 7.31
CA ASP A 120 11.04 12.22 8.55
C ASP A 120 9.80 13.08 8.68
N VAL A 121 8.74 12.48 9.20
CA VAL A 121 7.56 13.16 9.72
C VAL A 121 7.47 12.84 11.20
N ILE A 122 7.63 13.85 12.05
CA ILE A 122 7.68 13.69 13.50
C ILE A 122 6.59 14.56 14.11
N ARG A 123 5.70 13.92 14.88
CA ARG A 123 4.72 14.59 15.73
C ARG A 123 5.09 14.36 17.19
N ASN A 124 5.18 15.43 17.95
CA ASN A 124 5.37 15.38 19.39
C ASN A 124 4.51 16.44 20.08
N GLY A 125 3.36 16.03 20.61
CA GLY A 125 2.35 16.97 21.08
C GLY A 125 1.73 17.73 19.90
N ARG A 126 1.94 19.05 19.91
CA ARG A 126 1.50 19.97 18.86
C ARG A 126 2.56 20.19 17.79
N ASP A 127 3.83 19.93 18.10
CA ASP A 127 4.91 20.12 17.14
C ASP A 127 4.82 19.05 16.05
N LEU A 128 4.81 19.51 14.80
CA LEU A 128 4.92 18.69 13.61
C LEU A 128 6.15 19.13 12.83
N TRP A 129 7.06 18.20 12.64
CA TRP A 129 8.27 18.38 11.86
C TRP A 129 8.23 17.51 10.61
N VAL A 130 8.61 18.11 9.48
CA VAL A 130 8.93 17.38 8.26
C VAL A 130 10.37 17.71 7.90
N TRP A 131 11.23 16.71 7.84
CA TRP A 131 12.66 16.89 7.58
C TRP A 131 13.11 16.07 6.37
N SER A 132 14.06 16.62 5.61
CA SER A 132 14.76 15.96 4.51
C SER A 132 16.26 16.09 4.74
N SER A 133 16.94 14.95 4.84
CA SER A 133 18.40 14.92 5.00
C SER A 133 19.10 15.37 3.72
N THR A 134 18.53 15.04 2.56
CA THR A 134 19.07 15.37 1.24
C THR A 134 19.07 16.87 1.02
N ASP A 135 17.96 17.53 1.36
CA ASP A 135 17.82 18.98 1.17
C ASP A 135 18.40 19.79 2.33
N LYS A 136 18.84 19.10 3.41
CA LYS A 136 19.22 19.70 4.69
C LYS A 136 18.20 20.76 5.12
N SER A 137 16.91 20.39 5.09
CA SER A 137 15.83 21.32 5.42
C SER A 137 14.79 20.67 6.30
N ALA A 138 14.23 21.44 7.22
CA ALA A 138 13.15 21.05 8.10
C ALA A 138 12.03 22.07 8.00
N THR A 139 10.79 21.60 7.98
CA THR A 139 9.59 22.43 8.12
C THR A 139 8.95 22.11 9.45
N HIS A 140 8.68 23.15 10.24
CA HIS A 140 7.98 23.07 11.50
C HIS A 140 6.59 23.67 11.38
N ALA A 141 5.60 23.00 11.97
CA ALA A 141 4.25 23.52 12.08
C ALA A 141 3.62 23.10 13.40
N LEU A 142 2.62 23.86 13.86
CA LEU A 142 1.82 23.50 15.01
C LEU A 142 0.50 22.85 14.58
N VAL A 143 0.23 21.67 15.10
CA VAL A 143 -1.07 20.99 14.99
C VAL A 143 -2.07 21.74 15.89
N PRO A 144 -3.22 22.18 15.33
CA PRO A 144 -4.29 22.79 16.12
C PRO A 144 -4.84 21.85 17.20
N ASP A 145 -5.29 22.41 18.33
CA ASP A 145 -5.90 21.63 19.43
C ASP A 145 -7.21 20.95 19.00
N GLU A 146 -7.94 21.58 18.08
CA GLU A 146 -9.09 21.00 17.41
C GLU A 146 -8.73 20.65 15.97
N VAL A 147 -8.26 19.42 15.75
CA VAL A 147 -8.67 18.73 14.53
C VAL A 147 -10.10 18.29 14.82
N LYS A 148 -11.09 19.16 14.57
CA LYS A 148 -12.43 18.66 14.30
C LYS A 148 -12.23 17.72 13.14
N HIS A 149 -12.21 16.42 13.43
CA HIS A 149 -12.32 15.44 12.38
C HIS A 149 -13.56 15.88 11.62
N ALA A 150 -13.37 16.32 10.38
CA ALA A 150 -14.42 16.17 9.41
C ALA A 150 -14.61 14.65 9.32
N SER A 151 -15.34 14.09 10.30
CA SER A 151 -16.13 12.93 10.04
C SER A 151 -16.97 13.40 8.86
N ALA A 152 -16.56 13.01 7.66
CA ALA A 152 -17.51 12.82 6.60
C ALA A 152 -18.60 12.01 7.26
N ALA A 153 -19.71 12.66 7.58
CA ALA A 153 -20.83 11.97 8.17
C ALA A 153 -21.05 10.78 7.25
N PRO A 154 -21.01 9.52 7.76
CA PRO A 154 -21.46 8.42 6.94
C PRO A 154 -22.84 8.81 6.38
N PRO A 155 -23.17 8.46 5.13
CA PRO A 155 -24.48 8.76 4.57
C PRO A 155 -25.52 8.44 5.64
N ALA A 156 -26.32 9.45 5.99
CA ALA A 156 -27.12 9.45 7.22
C ALA A 156 -27.86 8.12 7.36
N LEU A 157 -27.32 7.23 8.20
CA LEU A 157 -28.06 6.08 8.67
C LEU A 157 -29.11 6.66 9.60
N GLU A 158 -30.36 6.27 9.42
CA GLU A 158 -31.41 6.66 10.36
C GLU A 158 -30.96 6.33 11.80
N PRO A 159 -31.34 7.14 12.81
CA PRO A 159 -30.83 7.01 14.19
C PRO A 159 -30.92 5.59 14.75
N ASP A 160 -31.94 4.83 14.33
CA ASP A 160 -32.19 3.44 14.75
C ASP A 160 -31.23 2.41 14.11
N ASN A 161 -30.54 2.78 13.03
CA ASN A 161 -29.58 1.96 12.29
C ASN A 161 -28.11 2.26 12.62
N LEU A 162 -27.84 3.08 13.64
CA LEU A 162 -26.47 3.30 14.10
C LEU A 162 -25.97 2.07 14.86
N PRO A 163 -24.78 1.54 14.50
CA PRO A 163 -24.22 0.38 15.20
C PRO A 163 -23.93 0.73 16.66
N LYS A 164 -24.47 -0.07 17.58
CA LYS A 164 -24.34 0.13 19.03
C LYS A 164 -23.10 -0.55 19.60
N THR A 165 -22.52 -1.49 18.86
CA THR A 165 -21.30 -2.20 19.23
C THR A 165 -20.32 -2.23 18.05
N PRO A 166 -19.00 -2.38 18.31
CA PRO A 166 -18.02 -2.61 17.24
C PRO A 166 -18.33 -3.84 16.39
N GLN A 167 -18.95 -4.87 16.99
CA GLN A 167 -19.42 -6.06 16.28
C GLN A 167 -20.55 -5.72 15.30
N ASP A 168 -21.49 -4.85 15.68
CA ASP A 168 -22.55 -4.38 14.77
C ASP A 168 -21.95 -3.54 13.63
N ALA A 169 -21.00 -2.65 13.96
CA ALA A 169 -20.31 -1.82 12.97
C ALA A 169 -19.55 -2.67 11.96
N ALA A 170 -18.84 -3.70 12.43
CA ALA A 170 -18.14 -4.65 11.57
C ALA A 170 -19.11 -5.41 10.66
N ARG A 171 -20.25 -5.89 11.18
CA ARG A 171 -21.25 -6.58 10.35
C ARG A 171 -21.87 -5.65 9.30
N LEU A 172 -22.19 -4.41 9.65
CA LEU A 172 -22.69 -3.42 8.70
C LEU A 172 -21.66 -3.08 7.62
N ALA A 173 -20.39 -2.93 7.99
CA ALA A 173 -19.31 -2.69 7.04
C ALA A 173 -19.13 -3.88 6.06
N LEU A 174 -19.20 -5.11 6.57
CA LEU A 174 -19.15 -6.33 5.74
C LEU A 174 -20.37 -6.44 4.82
N ALA A 175 -21.56 -6.15 5.32
CA ALA A 175 -22.79 -6.16 4.51
C ALA A 175 -22.74 -5.10 3.39
N ALA A 176 -22.17 -3.93 3.65
CA ALA A 176 -22.03 -2.86 2.65
C ALA A 176 -21.12 -3.26 1.48
N VAL A 177 -20.12 -4.11 1.72
CA VAL A 177 -19.18 -4.57 0.67
C VAL A 177 -19.53 -5.93 0.08
N ASP A 178 -20.41 -6.70 0.72
CA ASP A 178 -20.78 -8.05 0.27
C ASP A 178 -21.27 -8.08 -1.19
N PRO A 179 -22.11 -7.15 -1.69
CA PRO A 179 -22.59 -7.21 -3.08
C PRO A 179 -21.46 -7.26 -4.12
N THR A 180 -20.28 -6.73 -3.81
CA THR A 180 -19.14 -6.66 -4.75
C THR A 180 -17.92 -7.46 -4.30
N THR A 181 -17.88 -7.92 -3.05
CA THR A 181 -16.67 -8.45 -2.42
C THR A 181 -16.99 -9.65 -1.55
N SER A 182 -16.33 -10.78 -1.77
CA SER A 182 -16.32 -11.90 -0.81
C SER A 182 -15.25 -11.62 0.25
N VAL A 183 -15.65 -11.62 1.52
CA VAL A 183 -14.74 -11.42 2.65
C VAL A 183 -14.68 -12.68 3.49
N THR A 184 -13.49 -13.26 3.57
CA THR A 184 -13.25 -14.52 4.31
C THR A 184 -12.02 -14.37 5.19
N THR A 185 -11.94 -15.17 6.24
CA THR A 185 -10.69 -15.35 6.99
C THR A 185 -10.00 -16.62 6.50
N SER A 186 -8.67 -16.64 6.51
CA SER A 186 -7.92 -17.89 6.40
C SER A 186 -7.22 -18.21 7.70
N GLY A 187 -6.66 -19.42 7.78
CA GLY A 187 -5.90 -19.89 8.93
C GLY A 187 -4.70 -19.00 9.28
N ALA A 188 -3.96 -19.41 10.31
CA ALA A 188 -2.87 -18.61 10.83
C ALA A 188 -1.73 -18.42 9.84
N THR A 189 -1.09 -17.26 9.93
CA THR A 189 0.15 -16.93 9.25
C THR A 189 1.14 -16.34 10.24
N SER A 190 2.38 -16.12 9.80
CA SER A 190 3.39 -15.41 10.58
C SER A 190 3.88 -14.19 9.80
N VAL A 191 3.90 -13.03 10.46
CA VAL A 191 4.40 -11.76 9.91
C VAL A 191 5.31 -11.12 10.94
N ALA A 192 6.54 -10.75 10.54
CA ALA A 192 7.55 -10.18 11.44
C ALA A 192 7.76 -11.01 12.73
N GLY A 193 7.70 -12.34 12.63
CA GLY A 193 7.84 -13.25 13.78
C GLY A 193 6.61 -13.37 14.67
N ARG A 194 5.46 -12.77 14.28
CA ARG A 194 4.22 -12.79 15.06
C ARG A 194 3.13 -13.59 14.37
N SER A 195 2.37 -14.34 15.17
CA SER A 195 1.20 -15.07 14.69
C SER A 195 0.09 -14.08 14.31
N ALA A 196 -0.53 -14.29 13.15
CA ALA A 196 -1.54 -13.39 12.61
C ALA A 196 -2.67 -14.17 11.92
N TYR A 197 -3.85 -13.55 11.87
CA TYR A 197 -4.97 -14.00 11.05
C TYR A 197 -4.96 -13.27 9.71
N ASP A 198 -5.25 -13.98 8.63
CA ASP A 198 -5.40 -13.36 7.31
C ASP A 198 -6.89 -13.07 7.05
N LEU A 199 -7.20 -11.82 6.72
CA LEU A 199 -8.48 -11.38 6.16
C LEU A 199 -8.33 -11.22 4.65
N LEU A 200 -9.15 -11.95 3.89
CA LEU A 200 -9.09 -12.04 2.44
C LEU A 200 -10.33 -11.36 1.86
N LEU A 201 -10.11 -10.37 1.00
CA LEU A 201 -11.14 -9.67 0.25
C LEU A 201 -10.97 -10.02 -1.22
N ARG A 202 -11.97 -10.66 -1.82
CA ARG A 202 -11.96 -11.05 -3.23
C ARG A 202 -13.07 -10.33 -3.99
N PRO A 203 -12.74 -9.57 -5.05
CA PRO A 203 -13.75 -9.03 -5.95
C PRO A 203 -14.65 -10.15 -6.49
N LYS A 204 -15.96 -9.93 -6.51
CA LYS A 204 -16.93 -10.84 -7.14
C LYS A 204 -17.04 -10.62 -8.65
N ASP A 205 -16.56 -9.48 -9.15
CA ASP A 205 -16.58 -9.11 -10.56
C ASP A 205 -15.35 -9.66 -11.29
N ALA A 206 -15.57 -10.39 -12.39
CA ALA A 206 -14.52 -11.01 -13.19
C ALA A 206 -13.72 -10.00 -14.03
N ASP A 207 -14.25 -8.80 -14.28
CA ASP A 207 -13.54 -7.74 -15.00
C ASP A 207 -12.48 -7.01 -14.15
N SER A 208 -12.41 -7.33 -12.84
CA SER A 208 -11.42 -6.79 -11.92
C SER A 208 -10.00 -7.31 -12.24
N LEU A 209 -9.03 -6.42 -12.29
CA LEU A 209 -7.61 -6.76 -12.33
C LEU A 209 -7.04 -7.13 -10.95
N VAL A 210 -7.76 -6.78 -9.88
CA VAL A 210 -7.46 -7.24 -8.51
C VAL A 210 -8.08 -8.63 -8.37
N SER A 211 -7.26 -9.63 -8.04
CA SER A 211 -7.75 -10.98 -7.74
C SER A 211 -8.08 -11.12 -6.26
N GLN A 212 -7.28 -10.51 -5.39
CA GLN A 212 -7.48 -10.56 -3.94
C GLN A 212 -6.70 -9.44 -3.23
N VAL A 213 -7.28 -8.88 -2.18
CA VAL A 213 -6.55 -8.15 -1.13
C VAL A 213 -6.44 -9.06 0.09
N ARG A 214 -5.25 -9.17 0.67
CA ARG A 214 -4.99 -9.93 1.91
C ARG A 214 -4.47 -8.97 2.97
N ILE A 215 -5.08 -9.00 4.15
CA ILE A 215 -4.69 -8.19 5.30
C ILE A 215 -4.36 -9.15 6.44
N SER A 216 -3.11 -9.20 6.85
CA SER A 216 -2.67 -9.99 8.01
C SER A 216 -2.79 -9.15 9.28
N VAL A 217 -3.53 -9.63 10.28
CA VAL A 217 -3.80 -8.94 11.55
C VAL A 217 -3.19 -9.72 12.71
N ASP A 218 -2.42 -9.05 13.58
CA ASP A 218 -1.81 -9.67 14.74
C ASP A 218 -2.82 -10.40 15.62
N ALA A 219 -2.49 -11.61 16.05
CA ALA A 219 -3.41 -12.44 16.81
C ALA A 219 -3.61 -11.99 18.27
N GLN A 220 -2.73 -11.15 18.82
CA GLN A 220 -2.74 -10.71 20.23
C GLN A 220 -3.10 -9.23 20.38
N GLU A 221 -2.44 -8.37 19.62
CA GLU A 221 -2.57 -6.91 19.68
C GLU A 221 -3.60 -6.38 18.68
N HIS A 222 -4.06 -7.24 17.77
CA HIS A 222 -5.08 -6.93 16.76
C HIS A 222 -4.71 -5.76 15.84
N ILE A 223 -3.40 -5.56 15.62
CA ILE A 223 -2.87 -4.54 14.73
C ILE A 223 -2.61 -5.14 13.33
N PRO A 224 -3.02 -4.48 12.24
CA PRO A 224 -2.66 -4.89 10.88
C PRO A 224 -1.14 -4.90 10.70
N LEU A 225 -0.60 -6.06 10.35
CA LEU A 225 0.84 -6.29 10.18
C LEU A 225 1.28 -6.25 8.71
N ARG A 226 0.40 -6.61 7.78
CA ARG A 226 0.71 -6.64 6.34
C ARG A 226 -0.55 -6.50 5.50
N VAL A 227 -0.43 -5.77 4.38
CA VAL A 227 -1.43 -5.70 3.32
C VAL A 227 -0.77 -6.12 2.01
N GLN A 228 -1.39 -7.03 1.28
CA GLN A 228 -0.97 -7.51 -0.03
C GLN A 228 -2.13 -7.38 -1.01
N VAL A 229 -1.86 -6.87 -2.21
CA VAL A 229 -2.81 -6.79 -3.31
C VAL A 229 -2.30 -7.66 -4.45
N TYR A 230 -3.05 -8.71 -4.75
CA TYR A 230 -2.79 -9.66 -5.81
C TYR A 230 -3.55 -9.25 -7.08
N SER A 231 -2.88 -9.45 -8.21
CA SER A 231 -3.45 -9.21 -9.53
C SER A 231 -3.96 -10.51 -10.14
N THR A 232 -4.87 -10.41 -11.10
CA THR A 232 -5.23 -11.53 -11.98
C THR A 232 -4.12 -11.86 -13.00
N LYS A 233 -3.11 -11.00 -13.16
CA LYS A 233 -2.02 -11.13 -14.14
C LYS A 233 -0.74 -11.75 -13.57
N ALA A 234 -0.59 -11.85 -12.25
CA ALA A 234 0.66 -12.28 -11.62
C ALA A 234 0.40 -13.09 -10.34
N ALA A 235 1.23 -14.09 -10.08
CA ALA A 235 1.14 -14.93 -8.88
C ALA A 235 1.65 -14.22 -7.61
N ASN A 236 2.65 -13.36 -7.75
CA ASN A 236 3.19 -12.56 -6.64
C ASN A 236 2.34 -11.30 -6.42
N PRO A 237 2.31 -10.75 -5.19
CA PRO A 237 1.59 -9.50 -4.93
C PRO A 237 2.15 -8.37 -5.79
N ALA A 238 1.25 -7.65 -6.44
CA ALA A 238 1.58 -6.48 -7.25
C ALA A 238 1.77 -5.23 -6.38
N PHE A 239 1.22 -5.24 -5.17
CA PHE A 239 1.51 -4.27 -4.13
C PHE A 239 1.58 -5.01 -2.79
N GLU A 240 2.57 -4.67 -1.98
CA GLU A 240 2.70 -5.17 -0.61
C GLU A 240 3.20 -4.04 0.29
N VAL A 241 2.66 -3.96 1.50
CA VAL A 241 3.19 -3.16 2.58
C VAL A 241 3.09 -3.99 3.86
N GLY A 242 4.20 -4.19 4.57
CA GLY A 242 4.17 -5.01 5.78
C GLY A 242 5.37 -4.84 6.67
N PHE A 243 5.19 -5.13 7.95
CA PHE A 243 6.27 -5.15 8.92
C PHE A 243 7.25 -6.28 8.59
N THR A 244 8.54 -5.95 8.59
CA THR A 244 9.64 -6.92 8.64
C THR A 244 10.12 -7.13 10.08
N ALA A 245 9.91 -6.14 10.94
CA ALA A 245 10.12 -6.22 12.39
C ALA A 245 9.10 -5.32 13.10
N VAL A 246 8.54 -5.77 14.23
CA VAL A 246 7.59 -5.00 15.03
C VAL A 246 7.75 -5.28 16.52
N SER A 247 7.62 -4.24 17.33
CA SER A 247 7.55 -4.28 18.79
C SER A 247 6.39 -3.42 19.27
N PHE A 248 5.58 -3.95 20.18
CA PHE A 248 4.48 -3.24 20.82
C PHE A 248 4.87 -2.59 22.14
N ALA A 249 6.16 -2.59 22.48
CA ALA A 249 6.67 -1.79 23.58
C ALA A 249 6.50 -0.30 23.25
N LYS A 250 6.19 0.49 24.28
CA LYS A 250 6.12 1.94 24.16
C LYS A 250 7.51 2.50 23.82
N PRO A 251 7.67 3.20 22.68
CA PRO A 251 8.95 3.84 22.36
C PRO A 251 9.33 4.92 23.38
N GLU A 252 10.64 5.05 23.60
CA GLU A 252 11.21 6.11 24.43
C GLU A 252 10.85 7.51 23.91
N ALA A 253 10.66 8.48 24.82
CA ALA A 253 10.26 9.84 24.45
C ALA A 253 11.27 10.53 23.51
N SER A 254 12.55 10.17 23.60
CA SER A 254 13.62 10.67 22.74
C SER A 254 13.42 10.34 21.26
N GLN A 255 12.65 9.29 20.92
CA GLN A 255 12.34 8.95 19.52
C GLN A 255 11.50 10.01 18.82
N PHE A 256 10.80 10.86 19.59
CA PHE A 256 9.90 11.90 19.09
C PHE A 256 10.48 13.32 19.24
N ALA A 257 11.62 13.47 19.90
CA ALA A 257 12.31 14.74 19.98
C ALA A 257 13.08 14.97 18.67
N PHE A 258 12.78 16.06 17.97
CA PHE A 258 13.53 16.46 16.79
C PHE A 258 14.49 17.61 17.14
N ASN A 259 15.79 17.36 16.95
CA ASN A 259 16.80 18.40 16.99
C ASN A 259 17.43 18.48 15.58
N PRO A 260 17.24 19.59 14.84
CA PRO A 260 17.74 19.72 13.48
C PRO A 260 19.26 19.47 13.43
N PRO A 261 19.75 18.57 12.56
CA PRO A 261 21.19 18.37 12.39
C PRO A 261 21.92 19.65 11.95
N PRO A 262 23.22 19.81 12.25
CA PRO A 262 23.99 20.98 11.82
C PRO A 262 23.87 21.27 10.32
N GLY A 263 23.64 22.53 9.97
CA GLY A 263 23.42 22.97 8.58
C GLY A 263 21.99 22.78 8.05
N THR A 264 21.05 22.35 8.89
CA THR A 264 19.63 22.23 8.50
C THR A 264 18.95 23.60 8.47
N THR A 265 18.36 23.97 7.34
CA THR A 265 17.53 25.17 7.22
C THR A 265 16.12 24.89 7.75
N VAL A 266 15.71 25.59 8.80
CA VAL A 266 14.37 25.46 9.39
C VAL A 266 13.40 26.49 8.81
N LYS A 267 12.26 26.03 8.30
CA LYS A 267 11.14 26.84 7.81
C LYS A 267 9.94 26.66 8.73
N GLN A 268 9.21 27.74 9.00
CA GLN A 268 7.95 27.68 9.72
C GLN A 268 6.79 27.62 8.72
N ALA A 269 5.82 26.75 8.98
CA ALA A 269 4.60 26.62 8.22
C ALA A 269 3.39 26.71 9.14
N THR A 270 2.31 27.30 8.63
CA THR A 270 1.01 27.29 9.31
C THR A 270 0.14 26.24 8.63
N LEU A 271 -0.37 25.27 9.40
CA LEU A 271 -1.31 24.30 8.84
C LEU A 271 -2.64 25.01 8.52
N PRO A 272 -3.28 24.72 7.38
CA PRO A 272 -4.60 25.26 7.06
C PRO A 272 -5.59 24.89 8.17
N THR A 273 -6.24 25.88 8.77
CA THR A 273 -7.29 25.64 9.77
C THR A 273 -8.61 25.34 9.05
N PRO A 274 -9.26 24.19 9.30
CA PRO A 274 -10.61 23.96 8.79
C PRO A 274 -11.57 24.99 9.42
N GLY A 275 -12.14 25.88 8.60
CA GLY A 275 -13.16 26.85 9.04
C GLY A 275 -12.67 28.27 9.35
N ALA A 276 -11.38 28.59 9.19
CA ALA A 276 -10.96 30.00 9.12
C ALA A 276 -11.41 30.55 7.77
N GLY A 277 -12.50 31.32 7.77
CA GLY A 277 -13.02 32.00 6.60
C GLY A 277 -12.00 32.99 6.05
N VAL A 278 -11.14 32.52 5.15
CA VAL A 278 -10.47 33.40 4.22
C VAL A 278 -11.57 33.84 3.26
N ALA A 279 -12.05 35.07 3.42
CA ALA A 279 -12.72 35.79 2.35
C ALA A 279 -11.70 36.09 1.23
N THR A 280 -11.05 35.05 0.71
CA THR A 280 -10.53 35.10 -0.64
C THR A 280 -11.78 35.18 -1.49
N LYS A 281 -11.94 36.26 -2.25
CA LYS A 281 -12.80 36.20 -3.43
C LYS A 281 -12.42 34.90 -4.13
N ALA A 282 -13.32 33.92 -4.08
CA ALA A 282 -13.15 32.69 -4.82
C ALA A 282 -12.81 33.14 -6.25
N PRO A 283 -11.72 32.64 -6.87
CA PRO A 283 -11.64 32.70 -8.31
C PRO A 283 -12.94 32.07 -8.80
N GLN A 284 -13.81 32.88 -9.41
CA GLN A 284 -15.06 32.40 -9.96
C GLN A 284 -14.71 31.20 -10.86
N HIS A 285 -15.24 30.04 -10.51
CA HIS A 285 -15.39 28.88 -11.38
C HIS A 285 -14.14 28.50 -12.20
N SER A 286 -13.17 27.82 -11.59
CA SER A 286 -12.52 26.75 -12.36
C SER A 286 -13.57 25.66 -12.54
N THR A 287 -14.22 25.66 -13.70
CA THR A 287 -15.03 24.54 -14.21
C THR A 287 -14.09 23.36 -14.47
N SER A 288 -13.55 22.77 -13.40
CA SER A 288 -12.90 21.47 -13.49
C SER A 288 -13.98 20.47 -13.88
N PRO A 289 -13.83 19.76 -15.02
CA PRO A 289 -14.84 18.82 -15.48
C PRO A 289 -15.07 17.78 -14.39
N ARG A 290 -16.34 17.64 -13.97
CA ARG A 290 -16.73 16.71 -12.91
C ARG A 290 -16.42 15.28 -13.38
N PRO A 291 -15.64 14.50 -12.63
CA PRO A 291 -15.40 13.11 -12.97
C PRO A 291 -16.72 12.34 -12.94
N THR A 292 -16.92 11.51 -13.96
CA THR A 292 -18.06 10.59 -14.07
C THR A 292 -17.58 9.19 -13.70
N VAL A 293 -18.36 8.45 -12.92
CA VAL A 293 -18.05 7.07 -12.56
C VAL A 293 -18.99 6.15 -13.32
N VAL A 294 -18.43 5.25 -14.13
CA VAL A 294 -19.18 4.24 -14.89
C VAL A 294 -18.93 2.88 -14.26
N GLY A 295 -20.00 2.12 -13.97
CA GLY A 295 -19.91 0.84 -13.26
C GLY A 295 -20.07 0.97 -11.75
N ARG A 296 -19.82 -0.14 -11.03
CA ARG A 296 -19.97 -0.24 -9.57
C ARG A 296 -18.86 -1.11 -8.98
N GLY A 297 -18.54 -0.88 -7.71
CA GLY A 297 -17.55 -1.68 -6.97
C GLY A 297 -16.19 -1.74 -7.66
N TRP A 298 -15.60 -2.94 -7.72
CA TRP A 298 -14.31 -3.20 -8.34
C TRP A 298 -14.28 -2.97 -9.86
N ALA A 299 -15.44 -2.96 -10.52
CA ALA A 299 -15.57 -2.68 -11.96
C ALA A 299 -15.87 -1.20 -12.28
N SER A 300 -15.65 -0.31 -11.31
CA SER A 300 -15.84 1.13 -11.50
C SER A 300 -14.72 1.72 -12.34
N VAL A 301 -15.09 2.55 -13.30
CA VAL A 301 -14.19 3.33 -14.15
C VAL A 301 -14.47 4.80 -13.90
N VAL A 302 -13.43 5.53 -13.51
CA VAL A 302 -13.51 6.99 -13.42
C VAL A 302 -13.13 7.56 -14.77
N VAL A 303 -14.02 8.36 -15.34
CA VAL A 303 -13.81 9.10 -16.58
C VAL A 303 -13.80 10.59 -16.25
N THR A 304 -12.74 11.28 -16.61
CA THR A 304 -12.61 12.74 -16.44
C THR A 304 -11.96 13.37 -17.66
N LYS A 305 -11.99 14.69 -17.79
CA LYS A 305 -11.28 15.41 -18.84
C LYS A 305 -10.12 16.18 -18.22
N LEU A 306 -8.90 15.99 -18.75
CA LEU A 306 -7.75 16.71 -18.23
C LEU A 306 -7.88 18.20 -18.55
N PRO A 307 -7.59 19.11 -17.60
CA PRO A 307 -7.63 20.54 -17.85
C PRO A 307 -6.60 20.92 -18.92
N THR A 308 -6.98 21.77 -19.87
CA THR A 308 -6.15 22.21 -21.01
C THR A 308 -4.85 22.91 -20.59
N GLN A 309 -4.74 23.38 -19.34
CA GLN A 309 -3.50 23.92 -18.78
C GLN A 309 -2.48 22.83 -18.39
N ALA A 310 -2.95 21.63 -18.01
CA ALA A 310 -2.07 20.48 -17.74
C ALA A 310 -1.41 19.93 -19.01
N THR A 311 -2.01 20.18 -20.19
CA THR A 311 -1.48 19.78 -21.47
C THR A 311 -0.59 20.83 -22.13
N SER A 312 -0.57 22.09 -21.67
CA SER A 312 0.02 23.19 -22.46
C SER A 312 1.16 24.02 -21.85
N ARG A 313 1.45 24.08 -20.53
CA ARG A 313 2.56 24.94 -20.03
C ARG A 313 3.29 24.49 -18.74
N SER A 314 3.83 23.27 -18.66
CA SER A 314 4.73 22.89 -17.55
C SER A 314 5.75 21.83 -17.98
N ALA A 315 6.89 21.72 -17.29
CA ALA A 315 7.85 20.62 -17.48
C ALA A 315 7.19 19.21 -17.41
N SER A 316 6.04 19.11 -16.74
CA SER A 316 5.19 17.92 -16.68
C SER A 316 4.52 17.55 -18.02
N SER A 317 4.22 18.50 -18.91
CA SER A 317 3.62 18.20 -20.22
C SER A 317 4.62 17.53 -21.17
N GLY A 318 5.91 17.91 -21.09
CA GLY A 318 6.98 17.27 -21.84
C GLY A 318 7.32 15.86 -21.37
N GLN A 319 7.13 15.57 -20.08
CA GLN A 319 7.25 14.21 -19.53
C GLN A 319 6.06 13.34 -19.94
N LEU A 320 4.83 13.86 -19.83
CA LEU A 320 3.63 13.16 -20.27
C LEU A 320 3.68 12.84 -21.77
N ALA A 321 4.10 13.78 -22.61
CA ALA A 321 4.25 13.56 -24.04
C ALA A 321 5.33 12.51 -24.40
N ARG A 322 6.36 12.34 -23.56
CA ARG A 322 7.33 11.24 -23.72
C ARG A 322 6.73 9.91 -23.30
N LEU A 323 6.02 9.85 -22.18
CA LEU A 323 5.31 8.65 -21.74
C LEU A 323 4.31 8.19 -22.80
N LEU A 324 3.46 9.08 -23.31
CA LEU A 324 2.44 8.73 -24.31
C LEU A 324 3.04 8.13 -25.59
N ARG A 325 4.22 8.60 -26.02
CA ARG A 325 4.95 8.00 -27.16
C ARG A 325 5.41 6.57 -26.93
N THR A 326 5.60 6.16 -25.67
CA THR A 326 5.96 4.77 -25.31
C THR A 326 4.74 3.87 -25.15
N LEU A 327 3.54 4.45 -25.01
CA LEU A 327 2.32 3.70 -24.78
C LEU A 327 1.67 3.26 -26.09
N PRO A 328 1.15 2.01 -26.16
CA PRO A 328 0.38 1.54 -27.29
C PRO A 328 -0.78 2.48 -27.64
N THR A 329 -0.98 2.73 -28.93
CA THR A 329 -2.16 3.43 -29.43
C THR A 329 -3.31 2.44 -29.58
N VAL A 330 -4.50 2.86 -29.15
CA VAL A 330 -5.73 2.06 -29.19
C VAL A 330 -6.88 2.91 -29.69
N SER A 331 -7.87 2.29 -30.33
CA SER A 331 -9.01 3.01 -30.89
C SER A 331 -10.29 2.17 -30.85
N GLY A 332 -11.44 2.84 -30.84
CA GLY A 332 -12.77 2.23 -30.93
C GLY A 332 -13.85 3.27 -31.22
N SER A 333 -15.10 2.92 -30.96
CA SER A 333 -16.26 3.83 -31.12
C SER A 333 -16.17 5.10 -30.28
N TRP A 334 -15.38 5.08 -29.21
CA TRP A 334 -15.12 6.21 -28.34
C TRP A 334 -14.00 7.14 -28.84
N GLY A 335 -13.32 6.82 -29.95
CA GLY A 335 -12.20 7.58 -30.51
C GLY A 335 -10.87 6.82 -30.44
N ARG A 336 -9.76 7.57 -30.38
CA ARG A 336 -8.38 7.05 -30.29
C ARG A 336 -7.71 7.58 -29.01
N GLY A 337 -6.75 6.82 -28.49
CA GLY A 337 -5.94 7.23 -27.34
C GLY A 337 -4.74 6.33 -27.10
N HIS A 338 -4.07 6.57 -25.98
CA HIS A 338 -2.94 5.80 -25.49
C HIS A 338 -3.34 4.96 -24.28
N LEU A 339 -3.02 3.66 -24.32
CA LEU A 339 -3.31 2.72 -23.25
C LEU A 339 -2.11 2.56 -22.32
N LEU A 340 -2.32 2.82 -21.03
CA LEU A 340 -1.47 2.33 -19.96
C LEU A 340 -2.10 1.08 -19.35
N ASN A 341 -1.43 -0.06 -19.49
CA ASN A 341 -1.93 -1.34 -19.01
C ASN A 341 -1.04 -1.86 -17.87
N GLY A 342 -1.39 -1.52 -16.64
CA GLY A 342 -0.66 -1.94 -15.44
C GLY A 342 -1.11 -3.30 -14.91
N THR A 343 -0.44 -3.74 -13.84
CA THR A 343 -0.74 -5.02 -13.17
C THR A 343 -2.06 -4.97 -12.40
N LEU A 344 -2.37 -3.86 -11.71
CA LEU A 344 -3.58 -3.71 -10.87
C LEU A 344 -4.63 -2.78 -11.47
N PHE A 345 -4.29 -2.01 -12.49
CA PHE A 345 -5.18 -1.04 -13.11
C PHE A 345 -4.85 -0.87 -14.57
N SER A 346 -5.82 -0.33 -15.31
CA SER A 346 -5.63 0.17 -16.67
C SER A 346 -6.00 1.64 -16.69
N ALA A 347 -5.41 2.41 -17.60
CA ALA A 347 -5.82 3.76 -17.91
C ALA A 347 -5.74 4.04 -19.41
N VAL A 348 -6.66 4.83 -19.93
CA VAL A 348 -6.66 5.31 -21.32
C VAL A 348 -6.74 6.81 -21.30
N LEU A 349 -5.76 7.48 -21.92
CA LEU A 349 -5.84 8.90 -22.24
C LEU A 349 -6.20 9.03 -23.72
N THR A 350 -7.39 9.54 -24.00
CA THR A 350 -7.89 9.78 -25.36
C THR A 350 -7.28 11.04 -25.97
N ASP A 351 -7.24 11.09 -27.30
CA ASP A 351 -6.71 12.24 -28.05
C ASP A 351 -7.55 13.51 -27.83
N ASP A 352 -8.82 13.37 -27.44
CA ASP A 352 -9.72 14.48 -27.08
C ASP A 352 -9.59 14.95 -25.61
N GLY A 353 -8.64 14.38 -24.86
CA GLY A 353 -8.26 14.77 -23.51
C GLY A 353 -9.03 14.11 -22.38
N ARG A 354 -9.86 13.08 -22.65
CA ARG A 354 -10.52 12.27 -21.62
C ARG A 354 -9.55 11.22 -21.06
N LEU A 355 -9.50 11.12 -19.74
CA LEU A 355 -8.80 10.08 -19.01
C LEU A 355 -9.83 9.12 -18.42
N ALA A 356 -9.77 7.85 -18.81
CA ALA A 356 -10.46 6.76 -18.13
C ALA A 356 -9.46 5.93 -17.33
N ILE A 357 -9.76 5.63 -16.06
CA ILE A 357 -8.91 4.82 -15.19
C ILE A 357 -9.76 3.93 -14.28
N GLY A 358 -9.30 2.70 -14.06
CA GLY A 358 -9.96 1.77 -13.15
C GLY A 358 -9.12 0.51 -12.91
N ALA A 359 -9.45 -0.22 -11.85
CA ALA A 359 -8.84 -1.51 -11.52
C ALA A 359 -9.39 -2.64 -12.40
N VAL A 360 -9.56 -2.37 -13.70
CA VAL A 360 -10.30 -3.21 -14.65
C VAL A 360 -9.51 -3.46 -15.92
N THR A 361 -9.96 -4.44 -16.70
CA THR A 361 -9.41 -4.72 -18.03
C THR A 361 -9.54 -3.52 -18.98
N PRO A 362 -8.65 -3.39 -19.99
CA PRO A 362 -8.76 -2.34 -21.00
C PRO A 362 -10.12 -2.32 -21.72
N GLN A 363 -10.71 -3.49 -21.96
CA GLN A 363 -12.02 -3.63 -22.61
C GLN A 363 -13.12 -2.91 -21.82
N ARG A 364 -13.08 -2.98 -20.49
CA ARG A 364 -14.02 -2.28 -19.60
C ARG A 364 -13.85 -0.77 -19.69
N LEU A 365 -12.62 -0.27 -19.79
CA LEU A 365 -12.38 1.16 -20.01
C LEU A 365 -12.94 1.64 -21.35
N TYR A 366 -12.80 0.84 -22.40
CA TYR A 366 -13.35 1.18 -23.73
C TYR A 366 -14.87 1.24 -23.70
N ALA A 367 -15.52 0.30 -23.03
CA ALA A 367 -16.97 0.32 -22.83
C ALA A 367 -17.40 1.55 -22.04
N ALA A 368 -16.67 1.91 -20.97
CA ALA A 368 -16.96 3.11 -20.17
C ALA A 368 -16.76 4.42 -20.96
N LEU A 369 -15.74 4.51 -21.82
CA LEU A 369 -15.50 5.66 -22.68
C LEU A 369 -16.53 5.81 -23.81
N ALA A 370 -17.17 4.69 -24.20
CA ALA A 370 -18.23 4.65 -25.21
C ALA A 370 -19.63 4.91 -24.61
N ALA A 371 -19.78 4.74 -23.29
CA ALA A 371 -21.01 5.11 -22.59
C ALA A 371 -21.14 6.65 -22.60
N LYS A 372 -22.25 7.14 -23.15
CA LYS A 372 -22.56 8.57 -23.27
C LYS A 372 -23.02 9.17 -21.94
#